data_AF-X1LST6-F1
#
_entry.id   AF-X1LST6-F1
#
_cell.length_a   1.000
_cell.length_b   1.000
_cell.length_c   1.000
_cell.angle_alpha   90.00
_cell.angle_beta   90.00
_cell.angle_gamma   90.00
#
_symmetry.space_group_name_H-M   'P 1'
#
loop_
_entity.id
_entity.type
_entity.pdbx_description
1 polymer ?
#
loop_
_entity_poly.entity_id
_entity_poly.type
_entity_poly.pdbx_seq_one_letter_code
_entity_poly.pdbx_strand_id
1 'polypeptide(L)'
;MYLLDDNLNRNIAEALRKFAWDVRTVIEVFQREGVPDDEIIDWLGKTSTVWITQDISAKRQYEFQLKTKRVSAVWIKQPKLGLSGWEQFKLVVRAIDRIHGKIKSSHGAVHFRLS
;
A
#
# COMPACT_ATOMS: atom_id res chain seq x y z
N MET A 1 -4.51 6.90 7.55
CA MET A 1 -4.36 5.45 7.68
C MET A 1 -3.78 4.83 6.41
N TYR A 2 -2.97 3.79 6.56
CA TYR A 2 -2.46 2.94 5.48
C TYR A 2 -2.92 1.49 5.69
N LEU A 3 -3.15 0.76 4.60
CA LEU A 3 -3.45 -0.67 4.60
C LEU A 3 -2.31 -1.43 3.94
N LEU A 4 -1.63 -2.30 4.68
CA LEU A 4 -0.59 -3.19 4.18
C LEU A 4 -1.22 -4.48 3.66
N ASP A 5 -0.99 -4.75 2.37
CA ASP A 5 -1.40 -5.96 1.68
C ASP A 5 -0.69 -7.22 2.24
N ASP A 6 -1.34 -8.37 2.11
CA ASP A 6 -0.83 -9.68 2.55
C ASP A 6 0.38 -10.13 1.69
N ASN A 7 0.57 -9.57 0.50
CA ASN A 7 1.76 -9.81 -0.32
C ASN A 7 3.05 -9.13 0.20
N LEU A 8 2.96 -8.41 1.32
CA LEU A 8 4.08 -7.77 2.01
C LEU A 8 4.30 -8.41 3.38
N ASN A 9 5.54 -8.39 3.87
CA ASN A 9 5.85 -8.90 5.20
C ASN A 9 5.11 -8.09 6.28
N ARG A 10 4.24 -8.73 7.07
CA ARG A 10 3.47 -8.12 8.16
C ARG A 10 4.30 -7.35 9.19
N ASN A 11 5.56 -7.75 9.39
CA ASN A 11 6.48 -7.06 10.32
C ASN A 11 6.76 -5.62 9.86
N ILE A 12 6.51 -5.28 8.60
CA ILE A 12 6.58 -3.91 8.10
C ILE A 12 5.52 -3.04 8.79
N ALA A 13 4.28 -3.51 8.93
CA ALA A 13 3.24 -2.76 9.62
C ALA A 13 3.58 -2.57 11.10
N GLU A 14 4.14 -3.59 11.76
CA GLU A 14 4.63 -3.47 13.14
C GLU A 14 5.75 -2.45 13.27
N ALA A 15 6.74 -2.51 12.37
CA ALA A 15 7.87 -1.60 12.39
C ALA A 15 7.43 -0.15 12.14
N LEU A 16 6.55 0.10 11.16
CA LEU A 16 6.02 1.44 10.88
C LEU A 16 5.20 1.99 12.06
N ARG A 17 4.40 1.15 12.72
CA ARG A 17 3.65 1.54 13.93
C ARG A 17 4.57 2.03 15.06
N LYS A 18 5.79 1.49 15.20
CA LYS A 18 6.79 2.00 16.17
C LYS A 18 7.22 3.45 15.91
N PHE A 19 7.05 3.93 14.69
CA PHE A 19 7.29 5.34 14.30
C PHE A 19 5.99 6.16 14.29
N ALA A 20 4.95 5.71 15.00
CA ALA A 20 3.63 6.34 15.07
C ALA A 20 2.87 6.46 13.74
N TRP A 21 3.20 5.61 12.75
CA TRP A 21 2.42 5.52 11.53
C TRP A 21 1.14 4.70 11.78
N ASP A 22 0.01 5.25 11.34
CA ASP A 22 -1.28 4.56 11.37
C ASP A 22 -1.38 3.58 10.19
N VAL A 23 -0.87 2.36 10.41
CA VAL A 23 -0.83 1.26 9.43
C VAL A 23 -1.53 0.04 10.02
N ARG A 24 -2.44 -0.56 9.23
CA ARG A 24 -3.10 -1.83 9.52
C ARG A 24 -2.77 -2.85 8.43
N THR A 25 -2.81 -4.14 8.72
CA THR A 25 -2.72 -5.19 7.70
C THR A 25 -4.11 -5.59 7.18
N VAL A 26 -4.19 -6.22 6.00
CA VAL A 26 -5.44 -6.77 5.46
C VAL A 26 -6.10 -7.73 6.47
N ILE A 27 -5.35 -8.69 7.01
CA ILE A 27 -5.88 -9.60 8.03
C ILE A 27 -6.39 -8.89 9.29
N GLU A 28 -5.79 -7.78 9.75
CA GLU A 28 -6.28 -7.02 10.91
C GLU A 28 -7.63 -6.33 10.64
N VAL A 29 -7.85 -5.86 9.40
CA VAL A 29 -9.06 -5.12 9.01
C VAL A 29 -10.21 -6.07 8.66
N PHE A 30 -9.91 -7.11 7.88
CA PHE A 30 -10.92 -8.03 7.35
C PHE A 30 -11.09 -9.30 8.19
N GLN A 31 -10.23 -9.50 9.20
CA GLN A 31 -10.26 -10.64 10.11
C GLN A 31 -10.15 -12.01 9.42
N ARG A 32 -9.58 -12.04 8.21
CA ARG A 32 -9.33 -13.26 7.40
C ARG A 32 -8.19 -13.05 6.43
N GLU A 33 -7.56 -14.16 6.04
CA GLU A 33 -6.54 -14.19 4.98
C GLU A 33 -7.19 -14.35 3.59
N GLY A 34 -6.45 -13.98 2.54
CA GLY A 34 -6.86 -14.24 1.15
C GLY A 34 -8.05 -13.38 0.71
N VAL A 35 -8.16 -12.16 1.23
CA VAL A 35 -9.19 -11.20 0.81
C VAL A 35 -8.96 -10.83 -0.66
N PRO A 36 -9.97 -10.96 -1.53
CA PRO A 36 -9.85 -10.56 -2.92
C PRO A 36 -9.56 -9.06 -3.12
N ASP A 37 -8.79 -8.73 -4.16
CA ASP A 37 -8.43 -7.34 -4.50
C ASP A 37 -9.64 -6.43 -4.70
N ASP A 38 -10.72 -6.92 -5.33
CA ASP A 38 -11.93 -6.14 -5.56
C ASP A 38 -12.60 -5.75 -4.23
N GLU A 39 -12.66 -6.66 -3.26
CA GLU A 39 -13.15 -6.37 -1.92
C GLU A 39 -12.27 -5.36 -1.16
N ILE A 40 -10.94 -5.51 -1.28
CA ILE A 40 -9.98 -4.55 -0.72
C ILE A 40 -10.21 -3.16 -1.33
N ILE A 41 -10.31 -3.07 -2.66
CA ILE A 41 -10.53 -1.81 -3.41
C ILE A 41 -11.87 -1.17 -3.03
N ASP A 42 -12.92 -1.96 -2.86
CA ASP A 42 -14.23 -1.52 -2.38
C ASP A 42 -14.16 -0.85 -1.00
N TRP A 43 -13.41 -1.45 -0.08
CA TRP A 43 -13.22 -0.91 1.26
C TRP A 43 -12.34 0.34 1.27
N LEU A 44 -11.25 0.35 0.49
CA LEU A 44 -10.35 1.50 0.36
C LEU A 44 -11.08 2.75 -0.14
N GLY A 45 -11.99 2.59 -1.11
CA GLY A 45 -12.81 3.67 -1.64
C GLY A 45 -13.75 4.31 -0.61
N LYS A 46 -14.11 3.59 0.46
CA LYS A 46 -15.00 4.07 1.53
C LYS A 46 -14.23 4.73 2.68
N THR A 47 -12.96 4.40 2.87
CA THR A 47 -12.20 4.77 4.07
C THR A 47 -11.12 5.82 3.85
N SER A 48 -10.89 6.25 2.60
CA SER A 48 -9.79 7.17 2.25
C SER A 48 -8.42 6.67 2.72
N THR A 49 -8.29 5.34 2.85
CA THR A 49 -7.05 4.67 3.28
C THR A 49 -6.12 4.50 2.09
N VAL A 50 -4.81 4.64 2.32
CA VAL A 50 -3.80 4.41 1.28
C VAL A 50 -3.39 2.94 1.28
N TRP A 51 -3.53 2.27 0.15
CA TRP A 51 -3.11 0.87 -0.01
C TRP A 51 -1.59 0.77 -0.21
N ILE A 52 -0.91 -0.14 0.49
CA ILE A 52 0.50 -0.45 0.28
C ILE A 52 0.58 -1.89 -0.20
N THR A 53 1.00 -2.09 -1.44
CA THR A 53 0.97 -3.42 -2.09
C THR A 53 2.16 -3.63 -3.03
N GLN A 54 2.59 -4.88 -3.18
CA GLN A 54 3.52 -5.30 -4.23
C GLN A 54 2.83 -5.72 -5.53
N ASP A 55 1.50 -5.82 -5.55
CA ASP A 55 0.76 -6.31 -6.71
C ASP A 55 0.64 -5.22 -7.78
N ILE A 56 1.68 -5.10 -8.60
CA ILE A 56 1.66 -4.18 -9.74
C ILE A 56 0.65 -4.63 -10.81
N SER A 57 0.25 -5.91 -10.83
CA SER A 57 -0.72 -6.41 -11.79
C SER A 57 -2.13 -5.90 -11.49
N ALA A 58 -2.47 -5.78 -10.20
CA ALA A 58 -3.73 -5.19 -9.73
C ALA A 58 -3.96 -3.78 -10.27
N LYS A 59 -2.88 -2.99 -10.43
CA LYS A 59 -2.95 -1.65 -11.03
C LYS A 59 -3.57 -1.65 -12.44
N ARG A 60 -3.26 -2.68 -13.25
CA ARG A 60 -3.77 -2.82 -14.63
C ARG A 60 -5.14 -3.49 -14.63
N GLN A 61 -5.28 -4.57 -13.88
CA GLN A 61 -6.50 -5.37 -13.83
C GLN A 61 -7.69 -4.56 -13.30
N TYR A 62 -7.47 -3.73 -12.28
CA TYR A 62 -8.51 -2.97 -11.59
C TYR A 62 -8.42 -1.46 -11.85
N GLU A 63 -7.78 -1.03 -12.95
CA GLU A 63 -7.52 0.39 -13.24
C GLU A 63 -8.80 1.25 -13.14
N PHE A 64 -9.91 0.75 -13.70
CA PHE A 64 -11.19 1.46 -13.69
C PHE A 64 -11.75 1.61 -12.26
N GLN A 65 -11.73 0.54 -11.44
CA GLN A 65 -12.21 0.61 -10.05
C GLN A 65 -11.33 1.52 -9.20
N LEU A 66 -10.00 1.43 -9.35
CA LEU A 66 -9.06 2.28 -8.60
C LEU A 66 -9.31 3.77 -8.87
N LYS A 67 -9.56 4.15 -10.14
CA LYS A 67 -9.88 5.53 -10.51
C LYS A 67 -11.25 5.98 -10.02
N THR A 68 -12.29 5.19 -10.29
CA THR A 68 -13.68 5.54 -9.93
C THR A 68 -13.87 5.65 -8.42
N LYS A 69 -13.21 4.79 -7.65
CA LYS A 69 -13.23 4.79 -6.18
C LYS A 69 -12.18 5.70 -5.55
N ARG A 70 -11.39 6.41 -6.35
CA ARG A 70 -10.34 7.35 -5.92
C ARG A 70 -9.35 6.72 -4.93
N VAL A 71 -9.00 5.46 -5.15
CA VAL A 71 -8.07 4.72 -4.29
C VAL A 71 -6.66 5.30 -4.45
N SER A 72 -6.06 5.68 -3.33
CA SER A 72 -4.63 6.04 -3.27
C SER A 72 -3.81 4.80 -2.96
N ALA A 73 -2.74 4.57 -3.71
CA ALA A 73 -1.92 3.37 -3.54
C ALA A 73 -0.40 3.62 -3.68
N VAL A 74 0.35 2.95 -2.83
CA VAL A 74 1.81 2.83 -2.80
C VAL A 74 2.18 1.49 -3.43
N TRP A 75 2.61 1.54 -4.68
CA TRP A 75 3.05 0.35 -5.43
C TRP A 75 4.52 0.08 -5.13
N ILE A 76 4.80 -0.97 -4.38
CA ILE A 76 6.16 -1.42 -4.07
C ILE A 76 6.61 -2.33 -5.22
N LYS A 77 7.55 -1.86 -6.03
CA LYS A 77 8.06 -2.65 -7.15
C LYS A 77 8.88 -3.83 -6.64
N GLN A 78 8.49 -5.06 -7.00
CA GLN A 78 9.34 -6.23 -6.79
C GLN A 78 10.61 -6.13 -7.64
N PRO A 79 11.81 -6.26 -7.05
CA PRO A 79 13.01 -6.61 -7.80
C PRO A 79 12.95 -8.08 -8.21
N LYS A 80 13.72 -8.44 -9.24
CA LYS A 80 13.67 -9.76 -9.90
C LYS A 80 14.07 -10.95 -8.98
N LEU A 81 14.67 -10.66 -7.82
CA LEU A 81 15.05 -11.64 -6.81
C LEU A 81 14.22 -11.33 -5.56
N GLY A 82 13.61 -12.36 -4.97
CA GLY A 82 12.74 -12.23 -3.81
C GLY A 82 13.41 -11.44 -2.69
N LEU A 83 12.79 -10.32 -2.29
CA LEU A 83 13.34 -9.45 -1.26
C LEU A 83 13.23 -10.09 0.11
N SER A 84 14.30 -9.98 0.89
CA SER A 84 14.23 -10.19 2.33
C SER A 84 13.28 -9.16 2.99
N GLY A 85 12.70 -9.51 4.14
CA GLY A 85 11.79 -8.61 4.85
C GLY A 85 12.41 -7.23 5.18
N TRP A 86 13.72 -7.17 5.45
CA TRP A 86 14.43 -5.91 5.71
C TRP A 86 14.53 -5.02 4.47
N GLU A 87 14.73 -5.61 3.29
CA GLU A 87 14.76 -4.84 2.03
C GLU A 87 13.37 -4.32 1.67
N GLN A 88 12.32 -5.13 1.89
CA GLN A 88 10.94 -4.68 1.75
C GLN A 88 10.65 -3.50 2.68
N PHE A 89 11.07 -3.58 3.95
CA PHE A 89 10.91 -2.48 4.90
C PHE A 89 11.60 -1.20 4.42
N LYS A 90 12.86 -1.26 3.98
CA LYS A 90 13.58 -0.08 3.45
C LYS A 90 12.86 0.55 2.26
N LEU A 91 12.30 -0.25 1.36
CA LEU A 91 11.54 0.25 0.22
C LEU A 91 10.27 0.95 0.68
N VAL A 92 9.54 0.34 1.60
CA VAL A 92 8.30 0.90 2.13
C VAL A 92 8.57 2.24 2.83
N VAL A 93 9.56 2.32 3.73
CA VAL A 93 9.93 3.59 4.40
C VAL A 93 10.29 4.67 3.39
N ARG A 94 11.15 4.38 2.41
CA ARG A 94 11.53 5.35 1.37
C ARG A 94 10.35 5.81 0.51
N ALA A 95 9.45 4.89 0.17
CA ALA A 95 8.26 5.22 -0.60
C ALA A 95 7.31 6.10 0.21
N ILE A 96 7.09 5.72 1.46
CA ILE A 96 6.23 6.40 2.41
C ILE A 96 6.70 7.83 2.71
N ASP A 97 8.00 8.06 2.96
CA ASP A 97 8.54 9.41 3.19
C ASP A 97 8.35 10.31 1.96
N ARG A 98 8.57 9.76 0.76
CA ARG A 98 8.30 10.46 -0.51
C ARG A 98 6.81 10.76 -0.70
N ILE A 99 5.93 9.87 -0.29
CA ILE A 99 4.48 10.08 -0.32
C ILE A 99 4.10 11.19 0.63
N HIS A 100 4.60 11.18 1.86
CA HIS A 100 4.27 12.19 2.85
C HIS A 100 4.75 13.59 2.42
N GLY A 101 5.96 13.69 1.88
CA GLY A 101 6.47 14.93 1.28
C GLY A 101 5.59 15.44 0.15
N LYS A 102 5.07 14.53 -0.70
CA LYS A 102 4.18 14.90 -1.79
C LYS A 102 2.75 15.18 -1.36
N ILE A 103 2.16 14.45 -0.42
CA ILE A 103 0.81 14.73 0.10
C ILE A 103 0.81 16.11 0.77
N LYS A 104 1.88 16.45 1.52
CA LYS A 104 2.04 17.80 2.07
C LYS A 104 2.18 18.88 0.97
N SER A 105 2.64 18.52 -0.23
CA SER A 105 2.85 19.45 -1.34
C SER A 105 1.78 19.40 -2.44
N SER A 106 0.80 18.48 -2.40
CA SER A 106 -0.05 18.16 -3.56
C SER A 106 -1.52 18.01 -3.17
N HIS A 107 -2.41 18.73 -3.86
CA HIS A 107 -3.87 18.62 -3.72
C HIS A 107 -4.49 17.55 -4.67
N GLY A 108 -3.88 16.35 -4.82
CA GLY A 108 -4.39 15.32 -5.74
C GLY A 108 -3.60 14.01 -5.81
N ALA A 109 -4.14 13.00 -6.52
CA ALA A 109 -3.63 11.62 -6.57
C ALA A 109 -2.21 11.51 -7.17
N VAL A 110 -1.32 10.78 -6.50
CA VAL A 110 0.11 10.67 -6.86
C VAL A 110 0.48 9.24 -7.22
N HIS A 111 1.07 9.03 -8.40
CA HIS A 111 1.67 7.76 -8.79
C HIS A 111 3.20 7.77 -8.59
N PHE A 112 3.76 6.67 -8.08
CA PHE A 112 5.19 6.52 -7.80
C PHE A 112 5.83 5.47 -8.71
N ARG A 113 7.05 5.76 -9.19
CA ARG A 113 7.96 4.81 -9.83
C ARG A 113 9.31 4.98 -9.16
N LEU A 114 9.83 3.92 -8.53
CA LEU A 114 11.19 3.92 -7.99
C LEU A 114 12.13 3.51 -9.14
N SER A 115 12.99 4.46 -9.54
CA SER A 115 14.17 4.26 -10.39
C SER A 115 15.31 3.70 -9.56
#